data_AF-A0A930UW78-F1
#
_entry.id   AF-A0A930UW78-F1
#
_cell.length_a   1.000
_cell.length_b   1.000
_cell.length_c   1.000
_cell.angle_alpha   90.00
_cell.angle_beta   90.00
_cell.angle_gamma   90.00
#
_symmetry.space_group_name_H-M   'P 1'
#
loop_
_entity.id
_entity.type
_entity.pdbx_description
1 polymer ?
#
loop_
_entity_poly.entity_id
_entity_poly.type
_entity_poly.pdbx_seq_one_letter_code
_entity_poly.pdbx_strand_id
1 'polypeptide(L)'
;MSDPLAGYANRTGRPSGPLLRALGAVAPGVASVRAQAEPYADAWTAHNQAVLSSTGLLDRRPRWVVLGDSLAQGVGATVFDRGLVGQLERRLAAAGHGLDVVNLSATGARVLDVLDQQVPLLAALTADLVTVVVGSNDLFGRPRHRRALPASMSRLARALPVGSVVATLPQPRRAAELADRELEASARSGHLRLVDLRTSGPSSWRGLVAADWFHPNDAGYAALADAFEPVLLAALDTTTGSASGVG
;
A
#
# COMPACT_ATOMS: atom_id res chain seq x y z
N MET A 1 -21.03 14.28 -11.73
CA MET A 1 -20.56 12.88 -11.64
C MET A 1 -20.64 12.46 -10.18
N SER A 2 -21.12 11.25 -9.88
CA SER A 2 -21.14 10.72 -8.51
C SER A 2 -19.70 10.52 -8.02
N ASP A 3 -19.40 10.92 -6.77
CA ASP A 3 -18.11 10.64 -6.13
C ASP A 3 -17.87 9.12 -6.10
N PRO A 4 -16.86 8.59 -6.83
CA PRO A 4 -16.63 7.15 -6.91
C PRO A 4 -16.15 6.55 -5.59
N LEU A 5 -15.74 7.39 -4.63
CA LEU A 5 -15.32 7.01 -3.29
C LEU A 5 -16.31 7.43 -2.22
N ALA A 6 -17.56 7.76 -2.59
CA ALA A 6 -18.58 8.19 -1.64
C ALA A 6 -18.71 7.18 -0.48
N GLY A 7 -18.47 7.66 0.74
CA GLY A 7 -18.54 6.86 1.97
C GLY A 7 -17.27 6.07 2.32
N TYR A 8 -16.22 6.12 1.50
CA TYR A 8 -14.91 5.58 1.84
C TYR A 8 -14.00 6.67 2.44
N ALA A 9 -13.47 6.42 3.64
CA ALA A 9 -12.74 7.42 4.43
C ALA A 9 -11.34 6.94 4.86
N ASN A 10 -10.69 6.08 4.08
CA ASN A 10 -9.36 5.54 4.35
C ASN A 10 -9.21 4.88 5.73
N ARG A 11 -10.28 4.23 6.18
CA ARG A 11 -10.42 3.63 7.51
C ARG A 11 -11.02 2.24 7.39
N THR A 12 -10.61 1.34 8.28
CA THR A 12 -11.18 -0.01 8.34
C THR A 12 -12.54 -0.06 9.03
N GLY A 13 -12.92 1.00 9.77
CA GLY A 13 -14.06 1.02 10.68
C GLY A 13 -13.88 0.20 11.96
N ARG A 14 -12.74 -0.50 12.12
CA ARG A 14 -12.46 -1.30 13.32
C ARG A 14 -11.86 -0.40 14.42
N PRO A 15 -12.38 -0.45 15.66
CA PRO A 15 -11.80 0.31 16.77
C PRO A 15 -10.44 -0.25 17.17
N SER A 16 -9.56 0.62 17.68
CA SER A 16 -8.26 0.22 18.23
C SER A 16 -8.43 -0.83 19.33
N GLY A 17 -7.66 -1.92 19.25
CA GLY A 17 -7.73 -3.01 20.23
C GLY A 17 -7.32 -2.57 21.65
N PRO A 18 -7.89 -3.17 22.72
CA PRO A 18 -7.64 -2.74 24.10
C PRO A 18 -6.16 -2.86 24.51
N LEU A 19 -5.46 -3.91 24.07
CA LEU A 19 -4.02 -4.08 24.33
C LEU A 19 -3.18 -2.98 23.69
N LEU A 20 -3.51 -2.60 22.46
CA LEU A 20 -2.84 -1.50 21.79
C LEU A 20 -3.09 -0.24 22.60
N ARG A 21 -4.35 0.12 22.92
CA ARG A 21 -4.68 1.30 23.74
C ARG A 21 -3.86 1.38 25.04
N ALA A 22 -3.75 0.28 25.78
CA ALA A 22 -2.93 0.19 26.98
C ALA A 22 -1.43 0.48 26.72
N LEU A 23 -0.84 -0.08 25.66
CA LEU A 23 0.56 0.21 25.28
C LEU A 23 0.78 1.68 24.91
N GLY A 24 -0.22 2.35 24.31
CA GLY A 24 -0.12 3.78 24.00
C GLY A 24 -0.11 4.66 25.25
N ALA A 25 -0.82 4.26 26.30
CA ALA A 25 -0.87 5.02 27.55
C ALA A 25 0.47 5.05 28.31
N VAL A 26 1.36 4.07 28.05
CA VAL A 26 2.63 3.90 28.78
C VAL A 26 3.89 4.12 27.92
N ALA A 27 3.74 4.34 26.61
CA ALA A 27 4.86 4.57 25.69
C ALA A 27 4.57 5.79 24.78
N PRO A 28 5.11 6.98 25.10
CA PRO A 28 4.81 8.23 24.39
C PRO A 28 5.09 8.17 22.88
N GLY A 29 6.14 7.47 22.46
CA GLY A 29 6.44 7.26 21.03
C GLY A 29 5.37 6.46 20.30
N VAL A 30 4.80 5.43 20.94
CA VAL A 30 3.69 4.64 20.40
C VAL A 30 2.40 5.47 20.35
N ALA A 31 2.14 6.31 21.36
CA ALA A 31 0.99 7.22 21.34
C ALA A 31 1.10 8.25 20.19
N SER A 32 2.26 8.88 20.05
CA SER A 32 2.53 9.89 19.03
C SER A 32 2.33 9.34 17.61
N VAL A 33 2.94 8.21 17.27
CA VAL A 33 2.79 7.60 15.94
C VAL A 33 1.35 7.16 15.69
N ARG A 34 0.64 6.66 16.70
CA ARG A 34 -0.77 6.30 16.51
C ARG A 34 -1.71 7.48 16.32
N ALA A 35 -1.41 8.61 16.95
CA ALA A 35 -2.17 9.83 16.76
C ALA A 35 -2.10 10.33 15.30
N GLN A 36 -1.18 9.81 14.48
CA GLN A 36 -1.11 10.10 13.05
C GLN A 36 -2.20 9.41 12.22
N ALA A 37 -2.75 8.27 12.69
CA ALA A 37 -3.61 7.42 11.86
C ALA A 37 -4.89 8.13 11.37
N GLU A 38 -5.57 8.87 12.24
CA GLU A 38 -6.79 9.61 11.86
C GLU A 38 -6.46 10.82 10.95
N PRO A 39 -5.54 11.73 11.33
CA PRO A 39 -5.15 12.84 10.45
C PRO A 39 -4.64 12.38 9.07
N TYR A 40 -3.90 11.27 8.99
CA TYR A 40 -3.38 10.77 7.72
C TYR A 40 -4.49 10.16 6.86
N ALA A 41 -5.46 9.47 7.47
CA ALA A 41 -6.65 9.01 6.75
C ALA A 41 -7.46 10.19 6.20
N ASP A 42 -7.62 11.28 6.96
CA ASP A 42 -8.30 12.49 6.49
C ASP A 42 -7.53 13.19 5.37
N ALA A 43 -6.20 13.30 5.50
CA ALA A 43 -5.35 13.88 4.46
C ALA A 43 -5.42 13.09 3.14
N TRP A 44 -5.36 11.75 3.20
CA TRP A 44 -5.54 10.91 2.02
C TRP A 44 -6.95 10.98 1.43
N THR A 45 -7.99 11.05 2.28
CA THR A 45 -9.37 11.22 1.80
C THR A 45 -9.51 12.54 1.02
N ALA A 46 -9.01 13.65 1.58
CA ALA A 46 -9.04 14.96 0.92
C ALA A 46 -8.18 14.99 -0.37
N HIS A 47 -6.99 14.38 -0.34
CA HIS A 47 -6.13 14.23 -1.52
C HIS A 47 -6.85 13.46 -2.65
N ASN A 48 -7.41 12.30 -2.34
CA ASN A 48 -8.13 11.47 -3.31
C ASN A 48 -9.29 12.25 -3.95
N GLN A 49 -10.08 12.97 -3.14
CA GLN A 49 -11.18 13.80 -3.64
C GLN A 49 -10.68 14.91 -4.58
N ALA A 50 -9.57 15.57 -4.24
CA ALA A 50 -8.97 16.60 -5.08
C ALA A 50 -8.50 16.04 -6.43
N VAL A 51 -7.80 14.89 -6.41
CA VAL A 51 -7.32 14.20 -7.64
C VAL A 51 -8.48 13.77 -8.53
N LEU A 52 -9.55 13.22 -7.95
CA LEU A 52 -10.71 12.75 -8.70
C LEU A 52 -11.61 13.88 -9.23
N SER A 53 -11.54 15.07 -8.62
CA SER A 53 -12.30 16.25 -9.04
C SER A 53 -11.57 17.08 -10.10
N SER A 54 -10.24 17.01 -10.15
CA SER A 54 -9.40 17.83 -11.03
C SER A 54 -9.20 17.23 -12.42
N THR A 55 -9.50 15.95 -12.63
CA THR A 55 -9.24 15.25 -13.88
C THR A 55 -10.41 15.35 -14.87
N GLY A 56 -10.28 16.22 -15.88
CA GLY A 56 -11.12 16.17 -17.08
C GLY A 56 -10.77 14.95 -17.95
N LEU A 57 -11.78 14.32 -18.58
CA LEU A 57 -11.62 13.06 -19.33
C LEU A 57 -10.62 13.12 -20.50
N LEU A 58 -10.28 14.31 -21.01
CA LEU A 58 -9.48 14.48 -22.22
C LEU A 58 -7.96 14.59 -21.95
N ASP A 59 -7.53 14.90 -20.72
CA ASP A 59 -6.12 15.08 -20.32
C ASP A 59 -5.76 14.27 -19.05
N ARG A 60 -6.44 13.14 -18.82
CA ARG A 60 -6.21 12.29 -17.64
C ARG A 60 -4.79 11.73 -17.64
N ARG A 61 -4.03 11.97 -16.57
CA ARG A 61 -2.73 11.31 -16.35
C ARG A 61 -2.95 9.83 -16.00
N PRO A 62 -1.98 8.94 -16.25
CA PRO A 62 -2.09 7.57 -15.78
C PRO A 62 -2.37 7.53 -14.28
N ARG A 63 -3.33 6.73 -13.86
CA ARG A 63 -3.81 6.67 -12.49
C ARG A 63 -3.18 5.52 -11.75
N TRP A 64 -2.58 5.86 -10.61
CA TRP A 64 -2.00 4.90 -9.71
C TRP A 64 -2.88 4.72 -8.48
N VAL A 65 -3.48 3.55 -8.34
CA VAL A 65 -4.26 3.18 -7.15
C VAL A 65 -3.43 2.36 -6.17
N VAL A 66 -3.35 2.81 -4.93
CA VAL A 66 -2.63 2.12 -3.85
C VAL A 66 -3.63 1.45 -2.92
N LEU A 67 -3.44 0.16 -2.67
CA LEU A 67 -4.17 -0.61 -1.66
C LEU A 67 -3.22 -1.00 -0.53
N GLY A 68 -3.74 -1.08 0.69
CA GLY A 68 -2.93 -1.60 1.79
C GLY A 68 -3.29 -1.14 3.18
N ASP A 69 -2.30 -1.22 4.05
CA ASP A 69 -2.39 -0.90 5.47
C ASP A 69 -1.62 0.37 5.86
N SER A 70 -1.13 0.45 7.10
CA SER A 70 -0.45 1.63 7.63
C SER A 70 0.86 1.97 6.91
N LEU A 71 1.55 0.99 6.30
CA LEU A 71 2.75 1.27 5.49
C LEU A 71 2.39 2.09 4.24
N ALA A 72 1.32 1.70 3.56
CA ALA A 72 0.81 2.45 2.40
C ALA A 72 0.19 3.79 2.81
N GLN A 73 -0.36 3.89 4.03
CA GLN A 73 -0.93 5.14 4.55
C GLN A 73 0.16 6.12 5.04
N GLY A 74 1.39 5.67 5.23
CA GLY A 74 2.54 6.50 5.60
C GLY A 74 2.74 6.69 7.10
N VAL A 75 2.09 5.89 7.96
CA VAL A 75 2.23 6.00 9.42
C VAL A 75 3.70 5.83 9.83
N GLY A 76 4.18 6.66 10.75
CA GLY A 76 5.57 6.71 11.18
C GLY A 76 6.40 7.77 10.45
N ALA A 77 5.98 8.20 9.26
CA ALA A 77 6.56 9.36 8.59
C ALA A 77 6.26 10.66 9.37
N THR A 78 6.95 11.74 9.01
CA THR A 78 6.71 13.07 9.61
C THR A 78 5.40 13.68 9.13
N VAL A 79 4.98 13.41 7.89
CA VAL A 79 3.68 13.76 7.28
C VAL A 79 3.23 12.66 6.32
N PHE A 80 1.92 12.61 6.01
CA PHE A 80 1.29 11.50 5.27
C PHE A 80 1.91 11.23 3.88
N ASP A 81 2.37 12.27 3.18
CA ASP A 81 2.98 12.22 1.84
C ASP A 81 4.52 12.10 1.87
N ARG A 82 5.11 11.96 3.07
CA ARG A 82 6.50 11.51 3.26
C ARG A 82 6.61 10.02 3.55
N GLY A 83 5.50 9.30 3.57
CA GLY A 83 5.47 7.84 3.52
C GLY A 83 5.86 7.27 2.15
N LEU A 84 5.73 5.94 1.99
CA LEU A 84 6.10 5.21 0.77
C LEU A 84 5.50 5.82 -0.50
N VAL A 85 4.20 6.10 -0.48
CA VAL A 85 3.44 6.52 -1.67
C VAL A 85 3.88 7.90 -2.17
N GLY A 86 3.89 8.92 -1.30
CA GLY A 86 4.28 10.26 -1.72
C GLY A 86 5.76 10.38 -2.08
N GLN A 87 6.65 9.56 -1.47
CA GLN A 87 8.04 9.48 -1.91
C GLN A 87 8.18 8.89 -3.32
N LEU A 88 7.51 7.77 -3.60
CA LEU A 88 7.50 7.16 -4.92
C LEU A 88 6.85 8.06 -5.97
N GLU A 89 5.73 8.73 -5.65
CA GLU A 89 5.07 9.69 -6.55
C GLU A 89 6.06 10.76 -7.04
N ARG A 90 6.81 11.39 -6.12
CA ARG A 90 7.83 12.40 -6.48
C ARG A 90 8.95 11.82 -7.34
N ARG A 91 9.43 10.61 -7.02
CA ARG A 91 10.50 9.94 -7.78
C ARG A 91 10.05 9.57 -9.20
N LEU A 92 8.87 8.97 -9.33
CA LEU A 92 8.27 8.61 -10.61
C LEU A 92 8.01 9.86 -11.47
N ALA A 93 7.51 10.95 -10.87
CA ALA A 93 7.35 12.22 -11.57
C ALA A 93 8.70 12.79 -12.06
N ALA A 94 9.76 12.71 -11.24
CA ALA A 94 11.11 13.12 -11.65
C ALA A 94 11.68 12.25 -12.78
N ALA A 95 11.26 10.98 -12.86
CA ALA A 95 11.58 10.06 -13.95
C ALA A 95 10.69 10.24 -15.21
N GLY A 96 9.80 11.24 -15.23
CA GLY A 96 8.92 11.54 -16.36
C GLY A 96 7.54 10.89 -16.31
N HIS A 97 7.21 10.16 -15.24
CA HIS A 97 5.90 9.53 -15.03
C HIS A 97 5.07 10.33 -14.02
N GLY A 98 4.41 11.39 -14.48
CA GLY A 98 3.41 12.09 -13.68
C GLY A 98 2.12 11.26 -13.57
N LEU A 99 1.70 10.95 -12.34
CA LEU A 99 0.56 10.07 -12.07
C LEU A 99 -0.52 10.78 -11.27
N ASP A 100 -1.78 10.39 -11.51
CA ASP A 100 -2.88 10.72 -10.60
C ASP A 100 -2.95 9.64 -9.51
N VAL A 101 -2.51 9.98 -8.30
CA VAL A 101 -2.42 9.03 -7.19
C VAL A 101 -3.73 8.96 -6.42
N VAL A 102 -4.26 7.75 -6.23
CA VAL A 102 -5.40 7.48 -5.36
C VAL A 102 -4.99 6.43 -4.34
N ASN A 103 -4.79 6.85 -3.10
CA ASN A 103 -4.39 5.95 -2.03
C ASN A 103 -5.60 5.49 -1.24
N LEU A 104 -6.00 4.22 -1.38
CA LEU A 104 -7.12 3.59 -0.67
C LEU A 104 -6.68 2.85 0.59
N SER A 105 -5.45 3.04 1.06
CA SER A 105 -4.97 2.34 2.25
C SER A 105 -5.71 2.75 3.52
N ALA A 106 -5.74 1.84 4.49
CA ALA A 106 -6.33 2.07 5.79
C ALA A 106 -5.48 1.47 6.90
N THR A 107 -5.06 2.29 7.88
CA THR A 107 -4.28 1.80 9.02
C THR A 107 -4.94 0.62 9.72
N GLY A 108 -4.13 -0.42 9.98
CA GLY A 108 -4.58 -1.65 10.62
C GLY A 108 -5.30 -2.63 9.70
N ALA A 109 -5.46 -2.33 8.40
CA ALA A 109 -6.06 -3.24 7.43
C ALA A 109 -5.31 -4.58 7.36
N ARG A 110 -6.08 -5.66 7.28
CA ARG A 110 -5.62 -7.01 6.98
C ARG A 110 -5.98 -7.34 5.54
N VAL A 111 -5.47 -8.46 5.03
CA VAL A 111 -5.75 -8.90 3.65
C VAL A 111 -7.26 -8.97 3.36
N LEU A 112 -8.05 -9.46 4.31
CA LEU A 112 -9.51 -9.51 4.15
C LEU A 112 -10.17 -8.14 4.12
N ASP A 113 -9.68 -7.16 4.89
CA ASP A 113 -10.25 -5.82 4.84
C ASP A 113 -9.93 -5.15 3.48
N VAL A 114 -8.75 -5.42 2.90
CA VAL A 114 -8.41 -4.97 1.54
C VAL A 114 -9.36 -5.59 0.50
N LEU A 115 -9.59 -6.90 0.58
CA LEU A 115 -10.54 -7.61 -0.29
C LEU A 115 -11.97 -7.08 -0.18
N ASP A 116 -12.43 -6.79 1.04
CA ASP A 116 -13.84 -6.47 1.29
C ASP A 116 -14.14 -4.96 1.11
N GLN A 117 -13.14 -4.09 1.28
CA GLN A 117 -13.35 -2.64 1.34
C GLN A 117 -12.59 -1.86 0.25
N GLN A 118 -11.40 -2.31 -0.18
CA GLN A 118 -10.54 -1.53 -1.07
C GLN A 118 -10.61 -2.04 -2.52
N VAL A 119 -10.49 -3.35 -2.73
CA VAL A 119 -10.56 -3.97 -4.07
C VAL A 119 -11.86 -3.62 -4.81
N PRO A 120 -13.06 -3.61 -4.18
CA PRO A 120 -14.29 -3.27 -4.89
C PRO A 120 -14.31 -1.85 -5.47
N LEU A 121 -13.53 -0.92 -4.88
CA LEU A 121 -13.46 0.47 -5.34
C LEU A 121 -12.67 0.62 -6.65
N LEU A 122 -11.83 -0.36 -7.02
CA LEU A 122 -11.05 -0.32 -8.26
C LEU A 122 -11.92 -0.19 -9.50
N ALA A 123 -13.12 -0.79 -9.50
CA ALA A 123 -14.04 -0.77 -10.63
C ALA A 123 -14.49 0.65 -11.00
N ALA A 124 -14.51 1.57 -10.04
CA ALA A 124 -14.91 2.96 -10.24
C ALA A 124 -13.74 3.90 -10.58
N LEU A 125 -12.50 3.42 -10.55
CA LEU A 125 -11.31 4.27 -10.59
C LEU A 125 -10.49 4.20 -11.88
N THR A 126 -10.75 3.28 -12.82
CA THR A 126 -9.94 3.15 -14.07
C THR A 126 -8.43 3.21 -13.83
N ALA A 127 -7.92 2.32 -12.97
CA ALA A 127 -6.51 2.27 -12.58
C ALA A 127 -5.60 1.78 -13.72
N ASP A 128 -4.50 2.50 -13.98
CA ASP A 128 -3.45 2.10 -14.92
C ASP A 128 -2.28 1.40 -14.21
N LEU A 129 -2.14 1.65 -12.90
CA LEU A 129 -1.20 0.98 -12.02
C LEU A 129 -1.90 0.68 -10.69
N VAL A 130 -1.75 -0.54 -10.17
CA VAL A 130 -2.21 -0.91 -8.83
C VAL A 130 -1.03 -1.42 -8.03
N THR A 131 -0.83 -0.85 -6.84
CA THR A 131 0.16 -1.36 -5.87
C THR A 131 -0.52 -1.84 -4.60
N VAL A 132 0.01 -2.90 -4.00
CA VAL A 132 -0.55 -3.47 -2.77
C VAL A 132 0.53 -3.73 -1.73
N VAL A 133 0.32 -3.18 -0.53
CA VAL A 133 1.18 -3.40 0.65
C VAL A 133 0.30 -3.78 1.85
N VAL A 134 0.19 -5.08 2.14
CA VAL A 134 -0.65 -5.60 3.21
C VAL A 134 -0.17 -6.96 3.72
N GLY A 135 -0.52 -7.30 4.96
CA GLY A 135 -0.37 -8.64 5.53
C GLY A 135 0.37 -8.64 6.87
N SER A 136 1.10 -7.58 7.18
CA SER A 136 1.75 -7.39 8.49
C SER A 136 0.74 -7.46 9.64
N ASN A 137 -0.46 -6.87 9.49
CA ASN A 137 -1.51 -6.94 10.50
C ASN A 137 -2.04 -8.36 10.74
N ASP A 138 -2.09 -9.21 9.71
CA ASP A 138 -2.44 -10.63 9.86
C ASP A 138 -1.35 -11.40 10.61
N LEU A 139 -0.08 -11.11 10.29
CA LEU A 139 1.09 -11.73 10.92
C LEU A 139 1.20 -11.44 12.42
N PHE A 140 1.04 -10.17 12.80
CA PHE A 140 1.12 -9.73 14.20
C PHE A 140 -0.22 -9.86 14.95
N GLY A 141 -1.30 -10.21 14.25
CA GLY A 141 -2.62 -10.42 14.83
C GLY A 141 -2.78 -11.72 15.63
N ARG A 142 -4.03 -12.16 15.80
CA ARG A 142 -4.38 -13.43 16.47
C ARG A 142 -3.98 -14.64 15.63
N PRO A 143 -3.76 -15.83 16.23
CA PRO A 143 -3.36 -17.06 15.51
C PRO A 143 -4.23 -17.40 14.30
N ARG A 144 -5.55 -17.18 14.37
CA ARG A 144 -6.46 -17.40 13.25
C ARG A 144 -6.15 -16.53 12.01
N HIS A 145 -5.66 -15.30 12.20
CA HIS A 145 -5.31 -14.40 11.10
C HIS A 145 -4.04 -14.90 10.40
N ARG A 146 -3.00 -15.26 11.17
CA ARG A 146 -1.81 -15.93 10.64
C ARG A 146 -2.11 -17.20 9.85
N ARG A 147 -3.01 -18.05 10.37
CA ARG A 147 -3.40 -19.31 9.70
C ARG A 147 -4.15 -19.06 8.38
N ALA A 148 -4.97 -18.02 8.33
CA ALA A 148 -5.75 -17.68 7.13
C ALA A 148 -4.93 -16.90 6.09
N LEU A 149 -3.82 -16.27 6.48
CA LEU A 149 -3.04 -15.36 5.65
C LEU A 149 -2.67 -15.92 4.27
N PRO A 150 -2.15 -17.16 4.12
CA PRO A 150 -1.80 -17.67 2.78
C PRO A 150 -3.01 -17.76 1.85
N ALA A 151 -4.11 -18.35 2.34
CA ALA A 151 -5.35 -18.47 1.55
C ALA A 151 -5.96 -17.10 1.22
N SER A 152 -5.92 -16.16 2.15
CA SER A 152 -6.37 -14.78 1.91
C SER A 152 -5.50 -14.07 0.88
N MET A 153 -4.17 -14.26 0.93
CA MET A 153 -3.24 -13.65 -0.03
C MET A 153 -3.44 -14.23 -1.44
N SER A 154 -3.65 -15.53 -1.55
CA SER A 154 -4.01 -16.20 -2.81
C SER A 154 -5.35 -15.68 -3.39
N ARG A 155 -6.34 -15.39 -2.53
CA ARG A 155 -7.59 -14.75 -2.95
C ARG A 155 -7.37 -13.31 -3.40
N LEU A 156 -6.58 -12.53 -2.67
CA LEU A 156 -6.24 -11.17 -3.03
C LEU A 156 -5.53 -11.13 -4.38
N ALA A 157 -4.50 -11.97 -4.59
CA ALA A 157 -3.78 -12.05 -5.84
C ALA A 157 -4.71 -12.23 -7.05
N ARG A 158 -5.67 -13.15 -6.98
CA ARG A 158 -6.65 -13.41 -8.06
C ARG A 158 -7.70 -12.31 -8.25
N ALA A 159 -7.92 -11.48 -7.23
CA ALA A 159 -8.92 -10.41 -7.28
C ALA A 159 -8.33 -9.10 -7.85
N LEU A 160 -7.00 -9.01 -7.94
CA LEU A 160 -6.32 -7.84 -8.46
C LEU A 160 -6.29 -7.86 -10.00
N PRO A 161 -6.27 -6.69 -10.65
CA PRO A 161 -6.00 -6.59 -12.09
C PRO A 161 -4.65 -7.22 -12.46
N VAL A 162 -4.57 -7.78 -13.66
CA VAL A 162 -3.30 -8.28 -14.23
C VAL A 162 -2.27 -7.15 -14.25
N GLY A 163 -1.04 -7.46 -13.83
CA GLY A 163 0.07 -6.50 -13.78
C GLY A 163 0.15 -5.69 -12.49
N SER A 164 -0.78 -5.91 -11.54
CA SER A 164 -0.69 -5.30 -10.20
C SER A 164 0.63 -5.66 -9.52
N VAL A 165 1.18 -4.69 -8.79
CA VAL A 165 2.46 -4.80 -8.08
C VAL A 165 2.20 -5.08 -6.61
N VAL A 166 2.72 -6.18 -6.09
CA VAL A 166 2.48 -6.61 -4.70
C VAL A 166 3.80 -6.85 -3.97
N ALA A 167 3.91 -6.36 -2.74
CA ALA A 167 5.09 -6.58 -1.92
C ALA A 167 5.02 -7.90 -1.14
N THR A 168 6.17 -8.59 -1.03
CA THR A 168 6.32 -9.76 -0.15
C THR A 168 6.38 -9.35 1.33
N LEU A 169 6.20 -10.32 2.22
CA LEU A 169 6.26 -10.15 3.66
C LEU A 169 7.62 -10.61 4.20
N PRO A 170 8.58 -9.71 4.49
CA PRO A 170 9.96 -10.08 4.77
C PRO A 170 10.18 -10.75 6.14
N GLN A 171 9.12 -10.92 6.95
CA GLN A 171 9.25 -11.45 8.29
C GLN A 171 9.55 -12.96 8.26
N PRO A 172 10.54 -13.45 9.04
CA PRO A 172 10.91 -14.87 9.06
C PRO A 172 9.88 -15.70 9.85
N ARG A 173 8.68 -15.84 9.28
CA ARG A 173 7.55 -16.54 9.87
C ARG A 173 6.93 -17.46 8.83
N ARG A 174 6.59 -18.69 9.24
CA ARG A 174 5.95 -19.69 8.39
C ARG A 174 4.72 -19.18 7.63
N ALA A 175 3.91 -18.34 8.27
CA ALA A 175 2.72 -17.74 7.64
C ALA A 175 3.07 -16.73 6.54
N ALA A 176 4.16 -15.97 6.70
CA ALA A 176 4.67 -15.05 5.69
C ALA A 176 5.24 -15.83 4.50
N GLU A 177 6.11 -16.82 4.77
CA GLU A 177 6.65 -17.70 3.74
C GLU A 177 5.57 -18.39 2.89
N LEU A 178 4.50 -18.86 3.53
CA LEU A 178 3.38 -19.48 2.81
C LEU A 178 2.61 -18.47 1.96
N ALA A 179 2.40 -17.26 2.45
CA ALA A 179 1.73 -16.21 1.69
C ALA A 179 2.58 -15.73 0.51
N ASP A 180 3.88 -15.56 0.72
CA ASP A 180 4.82 -15.18 -0.34
C ASP A 180 4.87 -16.23 -1.44
N ARG A 181 4.78 -17.54 -1.11
CA ARG A 181 4.69 -18.60 -2.14
C ARG A 181 3.46 -18.47 -3.04
N GLU A 182 2.32 -18.02 -2.49
CA GLU A 182 1.11 -17.76 -3.29
C GLU A 182 1.33 -16.56 -4.23
N LEU A 183 1.97 -15.50 -3.73
CA LEU A 183 2.34 -14.33 -4.54
C LEU A 183 3.35 -14.69 -5.64
N GLU A 184 4.38 -15.47 -5.32
CA GLU A 184 5.37 -16.00 -6.26
C GLU A 184 4.74 -16.89 -7.32
N ALA A 185 3.77 -17.73 -6.97
CA ALA A 185 3.03 -18.53 -7.94
C ALA A 185 2.26 -17.64 -8.93
N SER A 186 1.57 -16.62 -8.41
CA SER A 186 0.83 -15.65 -9.23
C SER A 186 1.75 -14.78 -10.10
N ALA A 187 2.95 -14.47 -9.62
CA ALA A 187 3.93 -13.72 -10.39
C ALA A 187 4.56 -14.56 -11.51
N ARG A 188 4.88 -15.83 -11.23
CA ARG A 188 5.38 -16.78 -12.25
C ARG A 188 4.38 -17.03 -13.37
N SER A 189 3.07 -16.92 -13.10
CA SER A 189 2.04 -17.00 -14.14
C SER A 189 1.85 -15.70 -14.92
N GLY A 190 2.63 -14.65 -14.63
CA GLY A 190 2.51 -13.33 -15.26
C GLY A 190 1.32 -12.49 -14.78
N HIS A 191 0.60 -12.93 -13.73
CA HIS A 191 -0.59 -12.21 -13.25
C HIS A 191 -0.22 -10.99 -12.40
N LEU A 192 0.86 -11.09 -11.61
CA LEU A 192 1.36 -10.01 -10.76
C LEU A 192 2.83 -9.71 -11.01
N ARG A 193 3.26 -8.53 -10.57
CA ARG A 193 4.67 -8.16 -10.40
C ARG A 193 4.98 -8.12 -8.91
N LEU A 194 6.17 -8.57 -8.51
CA LEU A 194 6.56 -8.59 -7.10
C LEU A 194 7.62 -7.55 -6.78
N VAL A 195 7.42 -6.89 -5.64
CA VAL A 195 8.51 -6.24 -4.92
C VAL A 195 8.95 -7.21 -3.83
N ASP A 196 10.11 -7.84 -4.02
CA ASP A 196 10.62 -8.79 -3.04
C ASP A 196 11.35 -8.08 -1.90
N LEU A 197 10.62 -7.70 -0.86
CA LEU A 197 11.19 -7.02 0.31
C LEU A 197 12.13 -7.90 1.14
N ARG A 198 12.18 -9.23 0.89
CA ARG A 198 13.14 -10.13 1.56
C ARG A 198 14.56 -9.90 1.04
N THR A 199 14.69 -9.50 -0.21
CA THR A 199 15.99 -9.35 -0.91
C THR A 199 16.30 -7.90 -1.26
N SER A 200 15.29 -7.11 -1.61
CA SER A 200 15.43 -5.70 -1.99
C SER A 200 15.10 -4.73 -0.86
N GLY A 201 14.53 -5.21 0.26
CA GLY A 201 14.28 -4.37 1.44
C GLY A 201 15.56 -3.99 2.20
N PRO A 202 15.47 -3.05 3.16
CA PRO A 202 16.62 -2.65 3.96
C PRO A 202 17.20 -3.84 4.74
N SER A 203 18.52 -4.03 4.64
CA SER A 203 19.25 -5.08 5.37
C SER A 203 19.35 -4.82 6.88
N SER A 204 19.10 -3.58 7.30
CA SER A 204 19.06 -3.15 8.70
C SER A 204 18.02 -2.06 8.90
N TRP A 205 17.31 -2.10 10.02
CA TRP A 205 16.31 -1.10 10.41
C TRP A 205 16.87 -0.03 11.37
N ARG A 206 18.18 -0.04 11.64
CA ARG A 206 18.82 0.92 12.55
C ARG A 206 18.70 2.34 11.97
N GLY A 207 18.03 3.22 12.71
CA GLY A 207 17.77 4.61 12.28
C GLY A 207 16.64 4.76 11.27
N LEU A 208 15.97 3.67 10.87
CA LEU A 208 14.90 3.65 9.87
C LEU A 208 13.49 3.50 10.48
N VAL A 209 13.40 3.36 11.80
CA VAL A 209 12.13 3.19 12.53
C VAL A 209 11.71 4.48 13.21
N ALA A 210 10.40 4.70 13.28
CA ALA A 210 9.78 5.79 13.99
C ALA A 210 9.83 5.57 15.53
N ALA A 211 9.30 6.54 16.28
CA ALA A 211 9.34 6.54 17.74
C ALA A 211 8.55 5.39 18.40
N ASP A 212 7.72 4.68 17.65
CA ASP A 212 7.01 3.49 18.11
C ASP A 212 7.79 2.18 17.94
N TRP A 213 9.01 2.27 17.38
CA TRP A 213 9.91 1.15 17.13
C TRP A 213 9.33 0.06 16.22
N PHE A 214 8.32 0.43 15.42
CA PHE A 214 7.60 -0.51 14.57
C PHE A 214 7.43 0.02 13.15
N HIS A 215 6.86 1.22 12.99
CA HIS A 215 6.67 1.80 11.67
C HIS A 215 7.97 2.39 11.12
N PRO A 216 8.15 2.43 9.78
CA PRO A 216 9.24 3.19 9.18
C PRO A 216 9.12 4.68 9.48
N ASN A 217 10.25 5.37 9.65
CA ASN A 217 10.32 6.83 9.58
C ASN A 217 10.54 7.26 8.11
N ASP A 218 10.71 8.57 7.85
CA ASP A 218 10.96 9.10 6.50
C ASP A 218 12.11 8.37 5.77
N ALA A 219 13.23 8.08 6.45
CA ALA A 219 14.37 7.36 5.89
C ALA A 219 14.07 5.87 5.66
N GLY A 220 13.32 5.24 6.55
CA GLY A 220 12.85 3.87 6.35
C GLY A 220 11.90 3.73 5.16
N TYR A 221 11.03 4.72 4.96
CA TYR A 221 10.19 4.79 3.77
C TYR A 221 11.01 5.04 2.50
N ALA A 222 12.09 5.81 2.56
CA ALA A 222 13.00 5.98 1.43
C ALA A 222 13.67 4.65 1.04
N ALA A 223 14.14 3.88 2.03
CA ALA A 223 14.73 2.56 1.79
C ALA A 223 13.72 1.55 1.21
N LEU A 224 12.44 1.63 1.63
CA LEU A 224 11.38 0.85 1.00
C LEU A 224 11.12 1.33 -0.43
N ALA A 225 11.09 2.65 -0.67
CA ALA A 225 10.89 3.21 -2.00
C ALA A 225 11.97 2.74 -2.99
N ASP A 226 13.23 2.61 -2.55
CA ASP A 226 14.33 2.07 -3.37
C ASP A 226 14.03 0.66 -3.91
N ALA A 227 13.30 -0.16 -3.14
CA ALA A 227 12.89 -1.50 -3.57
C ALA A 227 11.72 -1.48 -4.57
N PHE A 228 10.79 -0.55 -4.41
CA PHE A 228 9.58 -0.44 -5.24
C PHE A 228 9.85 0.23 -6.59
N GLU A 229 10.63 1.31 -6.58
CA GLU A 229 10.87 2.18 -7.73
C GLU A 229 11.20 1.44 -9.04
N PRO A 230 12.19 0.52 -9.10
CA PRO A 230 12.49 -0.18 -10.35
C PRO A 230 11.33 -1.05 -10.87
N VAL A 231 10.53 -1.62 -9.96
CA VAL A 231 9.37 -2.44 -10.34
C VAL A 231 8.24 -1.58 -10.89
N LEU A 232 8.02 -0.40 -10.32
CA LEU A 232 6.98 0.54 -10.78
C LEU A 232 7.35 1.18 -12.12
N LEU A 233 8.60 1.61 -12.31
CA LEU A 233 9.08 2.13 -13.61
C LEU A 233 8.87 1.08 -14.72
N ALA A 234 9.32 -0.16 -14.49
CA ALA A 234 9.13 -1.24 -15.45
C ALA A 234 7.64 -1.55 -15.73
N ALA A 235 6.75 -1.32 -14.77
CA ALA A 235 5.30 -1.49 -14.97
C ALA A 235 4.73 -0.38 -15.87
N LEU A 236 5.13 0.86 -15.64
CA LEU A 236 4.67 2.03 -16.40
C LEU A 236 5.19 2.05 -17.85
N ASP A 237 6.42 1.58 -18.08
CA ASP A 237 7.00 1.49 -19.43
C ASP A 237 6.29 0.46 -20.31
N THR A 238 5.84 -0.65 -19.72
CA THR A 238 5.10 -1.71 -20.44
C THR A 238 3.73 -1.20 -20.93
N THR A 239 3.07 -0.38 -20.11
CA THR A 239 1.78 0.23 -20.45
C THR A 239 1.92 1.25 -21.59
N THR A 240 3.01 2.02 -21.57
CA THR A 240 3.27 3.05 -22.61
C THR A 240 3.65 2.43 -23.96
N GLY A 241 4.42 1.33 -23.97
CA GLY A 241 4.80 0.63 -25.20
C GLY A 241 3.65 -0.04 -25.95
N SER A 242 2.57 -0.43 -25.26
CA SER A 242 1.39 -1.06 -25.89
C SER A 242 0.51 -0.05 -26.64
N ALA A 243 0.58 1.24 -26.30
CA ALA A 243 -0.20 2.29 -26.95
C ALA A 243 0.41 2.79 -28.27
N SER A 244 1.71 2.58 -28.49
CA SER A 244 2.45 3.08 -29.67
C SER A 244 2.55 2.07 -30.84
N GLY A 245 1.92 0.90 -30.72
CA GLY A 245 2.04 -0.22 -31.67
C GLY A 245 0.98 -0.29 -32.77
N VAL A 246 0.16 0.75 -32.95
CA VAL A 246 -0.83 0.86 -34.03
C VAL A 246 -0.56 2.15 -34.80
N GLY A 247 0.33 2.08 -35.78
CA GLY A 247 0.67 3.17 -36.70
C GLY A 247 1.32 2.60 -37.95
#